data_AF-A0A9W3P6W1-F1
#
_entry.id   AF-A0A9W3P6W1-F1
#
_cell.length_a   1.000
_cell.length_b   1.000
_cell.length_c   1.000
_cell.angle_alpha   90.00
_cell.angle_beta   90.00
_cell.angle_gamma   90.00
#
_symmetry.space_group_name_H-M   'P 1'
#
loop_
_entity.id
_entity.type
_entity.pdbx_description
1 polymer ?
#
loop_
_entity_poly.entity_id
_entity_poly.type
_entity_poly.pdbx_seq_one_letter_code
_entity_poly.pdbx_strand_id
1 'polypeptide(L)'
;MAFKLSKEEMYKLYVEDGLSDRQIAELKGVNTSTIRRLRVKYEIETRGRHNVDPTQVLSKTELERLYIEECLSDKTIGKQVGLSHSTVHRLRVKYGIERRPVKRAFTEEELKQLYIKEGKTDEQIAKLRGITAGAVTHLRKVYGIEAIERAVVPKEILIDLYVKQKMTDKEIAEQYNCAEKTVCSLRKRFGIQANRKRCSLSKEQVYNLYVEKGLSDNQIANLYGTYSATISSLRERYGIQTKEVITDHSLPYVYNILVQLGFQVENMRQHTHMLFYDFLLNGRIRIDVRTSTTFYNNSLNFKLLDKDNSGYTESDVRLRVDSGRTKRNIRNTCDFVICVGYIKGKPHCWVIPSRDLKEDLQGITIRPYSNRSKYNFYAEAWSLIK
;
A
#
# COMPACT_ATOMS: atom_id res chain seq x y z
N MET A 1 -20.99 9.37 14.12
CA MET A 1 -21.74 10.19 15.11
C MET A 1 -20.82 11.30 15.59
N ALA A 2 -21.27 12.56 15.60
CA ALA A 2 -20.48 13.67 16.10
C ALA A 2 -20.40 13.62 17.63
N PHE A 3 -19.20 13.62 18.19
CA PHE A 3 -18.97 13.70 19.63
C PHE A 3 -19.65 14.96 20.20
N LYS A 4 -20.48 14.80 21.24
CA LYS A 4 -21.17 15.88 21.95
C LYS A 4 -20.78 15.84 23.42
N LEU A 5 -20.27 16.96 23.93
CA LEU A 5 -20.05 17.24 25.35
C LEU A 5 -20.83 18.51 25.66
N SER A 6 -21.71 18.49 26.67
CA SER A 6 -22.55 19.64 27.00
C SER A 6 -21.74 20.78 27.64
N LYS A 7 -22.32 21.99 27.69
CA LYS A 7 -21.68 23.15 28.32
C LYS A 7 -21.49 22.92 29.83
N GLU A 8 -22.46 22.29 30.47
CA GLU A 8 -22.50 22.01 31.91
C GLU A 8 -21.44 20.96 32.27
N GLU A 9 -21.36 19.86 31.51
CA GLU A 9 -20.31 18.84 31.72
C GLU A 9 -18.92 19.42 31.49
N MET A 10 -18.76 20.26 30.46
CA MET A 10 -17.49 20.93 30.20
C MET A 10 -17.11 21.88 31.33
N TYR A 11 -18.08 22.64 31.88
CA TYR A 11 -17.86 23.55 33.00
C TYR A 11 -17.46 22.80 34.27
N LYS A 12 -18.14 21.70 34.59
CA LYS A 12 -17.79 20.84 35.73
C LYS A 12 -16.35 20.32 35.60
N LEU A 13 -16.02 19.68 34.48
CA LEU A 13 -14.69 19.08 34.29
C LEU A 13 -13.56 20.14 34.24
N TYR A 14 -13.81 21.31 33.65
CA TYR A 14 -12.79 22.34 33.44
C TYR A 14 -12.76 23.44 34.50
N VAL A 15 -13.82 23.71 35.24
CA VAL A 15 -13.84 24.79 36.25
C VAL A 15 -13.88 24.20 37.65
N GLU A 16 -14.78 23.25 37.90
CA GLU A 16 -14.94 22.64 39.23
C GLU A 16 -13.86 21.59 39.52
N ASP A 17 -13.65 20.65 38.59
CA ASP A 17 -12.74 19.50 38.78
C ASP A 17 -11.28 19.82 38.44
N GLY A 18 -10.97 21.01 37.92
CA GLY A 18 -9.58 21.42 37.71
C GLY A 18 -8.84 20.67 36.57
N LEU A 19 -9.51 19.93 35.69
CA LEU A 19 -8.85 19.20 34.60
C LEU A 19 -8.43 20.09 33.42
N SER A 20 -7.26 19.83 32.83
CA SER A 20 -6.81 20.54 31.61
C SER A 20 -7.54 20.06 30.35
N ASP A 21 -7.54 20.89 29.28
CA ASP A 21 -8.08 20.51 27.96
C ASP A 21 -7.55 19.14 27.47
N ARG A 22 -6.29 18.79 27.83
CA ARG A 22 -5.67 17.50 27.49
C ARG A 22 -6.24 16.35 28.31
N GLN A 23 -6.38 16.52 29.63
CA GLN A 23 -6.92 15.48 30.51
C GLN A 23 -8.39 15.19 30.19
N ILE A 24 -9.19 16.22 29.90
CA ILE A 24 -10.58 16.06 29.48
C ILE A 24 -10.66 15.30 28.15
N ALA A 25 -9.76 15.59 27.22
CA ALA A 25 -9.67 14.91 25.93
C ALA A 25 -9.33 13.41 26.08
N GLU A 26 -8.39 13.09 26.96
CA GLU A 26 -8.04 11.70 27.30
C GLU A 26 -9.20 10.97 27.97
N LEU A 27 -9.87 11.62 28.94
CA LEU A 27 -11.03 11.07 29.64
C LEU A 27 -12.21 10.78 28.68
N LYS A 28 -12.41 11.62 27.68
CA LYS A 28 -13.53 11.52 26.73
C LYS A 28 -13.15 10.81 25.42
N GLY A 29 -11.91 10.33 25.27
CA GLY A 29 -11.45 9.60 24.09
C GLY A 29 -11.40 10.45 22.81
N VAL A 30 -11.14 11.74 22.91
CA VAL A 30 -11.12 12.68 21.78
C VAL A 30 -9.82 13.46 21.69
N ASN A 31 -9.60 14.15 20.57
CA ASN A 31 -8.43 15.01 20.40
C ASN A 31 -8.55 16.28 21.27
N THR A 32 -7.44 16.73 21.87
CA THR A 32 -7.35 17.98 22.68
C THR A 32 -7.91 19.21 21.96
N SER A 33 -7.75 19.30 20.63
CA SER A 33 -8.29 20.40 19.83
C SER A 33 -9.82 20.43 19.77
N THR A 34 -10.49 19.29 19.93
CA THR A 34 -11.96 19.21 20.00
C THR A 34 -12.47 19.80 21.32
N ILE A 35 -11.84 19.44 22.44
CA ILE A 35 -12.17 20.01 23.76
C ILE A 35 -11.89 21.52 23.79
N ARG A 36 -10.75 21.96 23.26
CA ARG A 36 -10.42 23.40 23.15
C ARG A 36 -11.48 24.16 22.34
N ARG A 37 -11.91 23.63 21.19
CA ARG A 37 -12.98 24.26 20.38
C ARG A 37 -14.30 24.33 21.12
N LEU A 38 -14.67 23.28 21.84
CA LEU A 38 -15.89 23.25 22.65
C LEU A 38 -15.82 24.27 23.80
N ARG A 39 -14.67 24.38 24.48
CA ARG A 39 -14.46 25.37 25.53
C ARG A 39 -14.65 26.81 25.02
N VAL A 40 -14.04 27.12 23.86
CA VAL A 40 -14.18 28.43 23.21
C VAL A 40 -15.62 28.65 22.75
N LYS A 41 -16.26 27.65 22.13
CA LYS A 41 -17.66 27.71 21.69
C LYS A 41 -18.64 27.97 22.85
N TYR A 42 -18.34 27.44 24.04
CA TYR A 42 -19.14 27.64 25.24
C TYR A 42 -18.76 28.88 26.06
N GLU A 43 -17.80 29.67 25.56
CA GLU A 43 -17.32 30.90 26.19
C GLU A 43 -16.79 30.68 27.62
N ILE A 44 -16.18 29.50 27.85
CA ILE A 44 -15.54 29.19 29.13
C ILE A 44 -14.12 29.78 29.10
N GLU A 45 -13.88 30.77 29.95
CA GLU A 45 -12.60 31.46 30.05
C GLU A 45 -11.45 30.49 30.31
N THR A 46 -10.30 30.76 29.70
CA THR A 46 -9.08 30.03 30.07
C THR A 46 -8.72 30.39 31.50
N ARG A 47 -8.37 29.39 32.32
CA ARG A 47 -7.59 29.65 33.53
C ARG A 47 -6.35 30.41 33.08
N GLY A 48 -6.24 31.69 33.42
CA GLY A 48 -5.21 32.57 32.89
C GLY A 48 -3.83 31.93 33.01
N ARG A 49 -2.86 32.35 32.18
CA ARG A 49 -1.47 31.98 32.43
C ARG A 49 -1.17 32.35 33.88
N HIS A 50 -0.67 31.41 34.68
CA HIS A 50 -0.09 31.73 35.98
C HIS A 50 0.97 32.81 35.73
N ASN A 51 0.61 34.06 36.01
CA ASN A 51 1.46 35.23 35.86
C ASN A 51 2.35 35.31 37.11
N VAL A 52 3.04 34.22 37.41
CA VAL A 52 4.13 34.29 38.38
C VAL A 52 5.29 34.93 37.64
N ASP A 53 5.70 36.12 38.09
CA ASP A 53 6.89 36.76 37.55
C ASP A 53 8.08 35.82 37.77
N PRO A 54 8.69 35.28 36.70
CA PRO A 54 9.77 34.32 36.86
C PRO A 54 10.98 34.88 37.62
N THR A 55 11.12 36.21 37.70
CA THR A 55 12.18 36.86 38.49
C THR A 55 11.96 36.77 40.00
N GLN A 56 10.72 36.58 40.46
CA GLN A 56 10.39 36.34 41.87
C GLN A 56 10.67 34.89 42.29
N VAL A 57 10.58 33.94 41.35
CA VAL A 57 10.85 32.51 41.59
C VAL A 57 12.34 32.20 41.51
N LEU A 58 13.06 32.90 40.63
CA LEU A 58 14.47 32.63 40.37
C LEU A 58 15.24 33.95 40.23
N SER A 59 15.95 34.31 41.31
CA SER A 59 16.80 35.49 41.37
C SER A 59 18.04 35.33 40.49
N LYS A 60 18.71 36.45 40.18
CA LYS A 60 19.97 36.45 39.44
C LYS A 60 21.04 35.61 40.13
N THR A 61 21.24 35.82 41.43
CA THR A 61 22.25 35.13 42.24
C THR A 61 22.00 33.63 42.30
N GLU A 62 20.74 33.23 42.47
CA GLU A 62 20.35 31.82 42.50
C GLU A 62 20.59 31.14 41.14
N LEU A 63 20.20 31.80 40.04
CA LEU A 63 20.45 31.27 38.70
C LEU A 63 21.95 31.20 38.37
N GLU A 64 22.75 32.18 38.81
CA GLU A 64 24.20 32.15 38.67
C GLU A 64 24.80 30.97 39.44
N ARG A 65 24.43 30.76 40.70
CA ARG A 65 24.88 29.61 41.50
C ARG A 65 24.54 28.28 40.83
N LEU A 66 23.26 28.07 40.49
CA LEU A 66 22.79 26.81 39.89
C LEU A 66 23.41 26.54 38.52
N TYR A 67 23.61 27.56 37.70
CA TYR A 67 24.10 27.41 36.32
C TYR A 67 25.63 27.36 36.21
N ILE A 68 26.34 28.19 36.96
CA ILE A 68 27.80 28.33 36.90
C ILE A 68 28.49 27.42 37.93
N GLU A 69 28.14 27.54 39.21
CA GLU A 69 28.81 26.81 40.29
C GLU A 69 28.38 25.34 40.30
N GLU A 70 27.07 25.08 40.34
CA GLU A 70 26.51 23.72 40.36
C GLU A 70 26.42 23.09 38.97
N CYS A 71 26.78 23.83 37.92
CA CYS A 71 26.89 23.34 36.55
C CYS A 71 25.61 22.69 35.98
N LEU A 72 24.42 23.06 36.47
CA LEU A 72 23.15 22.49 36.03
C LEU A 72 22.69 23.04 34.68
N SER A 73 21.94 22.24 33.92
CA SER A 73 21.35 22.66 32.64
C SER A 73 20.09 23.51 32.85
N ASP A 74 19.75 24.42 31.92
CA ASP A 74 18.49 25.19 31.95
C ASP A 74 17.26 24.29 32.17
N LYS A 75 17.31 23.04 31.68
CA LYS A 75 16.27 22.02 31.85
C LYS A 75 16.22 21.46 33.28
N THR A 76 17.37 21.17 33.87
CA THR A 76 17.46 20.66 35.25
C THR A 76 17.02 21.73 36.24
N ILE A 77 17.51 22.95 36.05
CA ILE A 77 17.14 24.13 36.84
C ILE A 77 15.63 24.36 36.76
N GLY A 78 15.06 24.37 35.54
CA GLY A 78 13.62 24.56 35.36
C GLY A 78 12.78 23.52 36.12
N LYS A 79 13.20 22.24 36.11
CA LYS A 79 12.54 21.19 36.89
C LYS A 79 12.61 21.44 38.40
N GLN A 80 13.77 21.90 38.91
CA GLN A 80 13.95 22.15 40.35
C GLN A 80 13.08 23.30 40.84
N VAL A 81 12.97 24.38 40.06
CA VAL A 81 12.26 25.61 40.48
C VAL A 81 10.83 25.73 39.93
N GLY A 82 10.31 24.67 39.30
CA GLY A 82 8.96 24.66 38.74
C GLY A 82 8.75 25.55 37.51
N LEU A 83 9.82 25.93 36.81
CA LEU A 83 9.78 26.76 35.60
C LEU A 83 10.05 25.93 34.34
N SER A 84 9.56 26.40 33.19
CA SER A 84 9.97 25.80 31.92
C SER A 84 11.44 26.09 31.63
N HIS A 85 12.16 25.15 31.01
CA HIS A 85 13.56 25.36 30.59
C HIS A 85 13.72 26.62 29.72
N SER A 86 12.71 26.95 28.91
CA SER A 86 12.70 28.15 28.08
C SER A 86 12.53 29.43 28.90
N THR A 87 11.83 29.37 30.03
CA THR A 87 11.73 30.48 30.99
C THR A 87 13.08 30.72 31.66
N VAL A 88 13.74 29.65 32.13
CA VAL A 88 15.09 29.73 32.72
C VAL A 88 16.09 30.29 31.72
N HIS A 89 16.06 29.83 30.46
CA HIS A 89 16.88 30.37 29.40
C HIS A 89 16.70 31.88 29.22
N ARG A 90 15.45 32.35 29.23
CA ARG A 90 15.12 33.77 29.09
C ARG A 90 15.61 34.59 30.27
N LEU A 91 15.48 34.07 31.49
CA LEU A 91 16.03 34.69 32.70
C LEU A 91 17.55 34.79 32.64
N ARG A 92 18.22 33.72 32.20
CA ARG A 92 19.68 33.69 32.03
C ARG A 92 20.15 34.80 31.08
N VAL A 93 19.46 34.96 29.94
CA VAL A 93 19.72 36.04 28.99
C VAL A 93 19.41 37.41 29.60
N LYS A 94 18.27 37.56 30.28
CA LYS A 94 17.85 38.81 30.94
C LYS A 94 18.85 39.29 32.01
N TYR A 95 19.43 38.36 32.76
CA TYR A 95 20.41 38.66 33.81
C TYR A 95 21.86 38.82 33.30
N GLY A 96 22.09 38.59 32.01
CA GLY A 96 23.43 38.69 31.41
C GLY A 96 24.37 37.54 31.77
N ILE A 97 23.83 36.38 32.16
CA ILE A 97 24.64 35.21 32.51
C ILE A 97 25.12 34.54 31.22
N GLU A 98 26.44 34.57 31.00
CA GLU A 98 27.05 34.03 29.79
C GLU A 98 26.78 32.53 29.62
N ARG A 99 26.81 32.06 28.37
CA ARG A 99 26.70 30.62 28.09
C ARG A 99 28.00 29.96 28.50
N ARG A 100 27.91 28.86 29.25
CA ARG A 100 29.07 27.99 29.49
C ARG A 100 29.65 27.51 28.15
N PRO A 101 30.99 27.43 28.02
CA PRO A 101 31.60 26.90 26.81
C PRO A 101 31.12 25.48 26.58
N VAL A 102 30.71 25.18 25.35
CA VAL A 102 30.29 23.83 24.97
C VAL A 102 31.52 22.94 25.00
N LYS A 103 31.59 22.00 25.96
CA LYS A 103 32.63 20.96 25.96
C LYS A 103 32.41 20.08 24.72
N ARG A 104 33.24 20.26 23.70
CA ARG A 104 33.18 19.44 22.47
C ARG A 104 33.66 18.03 22.79
N ALA A 105 33.03 17.04 22.17
CA ALA A 105 33.35 15.63 22.39
C ALA A 105 34.68 15.19 21.76
N PHE A 106 35.14 15.93 20.74
CA PHE A 106 36.40 15.71 20.01
C PHE A 106 37.05 17.05 19.66
N THR A 107 38.38 17.09 19.67
CA THR A 107 39.13 18.14 19.00
C THR A 107 39.11 17.93 17.47
N GLU A 108 39.53 18.93 16.72
CA GLU A 108 39.63 18.83 15.26
C GLU A 108 40.65 17.76 14.84
N GLU A 109 41.80 17.72 15.52
CA GLU A 109 42.90 16.79 15.25
C GLU A 109 42.52 15.36 15.56
N GLU A 110 41.86 15.12 16.71
CA GLU A 110 41.33 13.81 17.08
C GLU A 110 40.33 13.30 16.04
N LEU A 111 39.43 14.17 15.58
CA LEU A 111 38.42 13.79 14.60
C LEU A 111 39.04 13.52 13.22
N LYS A 112 40.02 14.32 12.78
CA LYS A 112 40.78 14.07 11.54
C LYS A 112 41.55 12.75 11.61
N GLN A 113 42.19 12.46 12.74
CA GLN A 113 42.92 11.22 12.94
C GLN A 113 42.00 9.99 12.80
N LEU A 114 40.87 9.98 13.52
CA LEU A 114 39.92 8.85 13.49
C LEU A 114 39.22 8.70 12.13
N TYR A 115 38.83 9.81 11.50
CA TYR A 115 38.01 9.78 10.27
C TYR A 115 38.83 9.61 8.99
N ILE A 116 39.96 10.32 8.88
CA ILE A 116 40.80 10.35 7.67
C ILE A 116 41.87 9.26 7.72
N LYS A 117 42.67 9.20 8.79
CA LYS A 117 43.81 8.27 8.85
C LYS A 117 43.38 6.85 9.21
N GLU A 118 42.51 6.71 10.20
CA GLU A 118 42.03 5.39 10.66
C GLU A 118 40.79 4.91 9.88
N GLY A 119 40.20 5.75 9.02
CA GLY A 119 39.08 5.37 8.16
C GLY A 119 37.79 4.99 8.90
N LYS A 120 37.61 5.36 10.18
CA LYS A 120 36.41 5.02 10.96
C LYS A 120 35.18 5.78 10.48
N THR A 121 34.01 5.15 10.51
CA THR A 121 32.73 5.81 10.14
C THR A 121 32.26 6.76 11.24
N ASP A 122 31.38 7.72 10.90
CA ASP A 122 30.74 8.59 11.89
C ASP A 122 30.08 7.77 13.02
N GLU A 123 29.50 6.61 12.68
CA GLU A 123 28.90 5.65 13.63
C GLU A 123 29.93 5.01 14.56
N GLN A 124 31.06 4.54 14.01
CA GLN A 124 32.14 3.93 14.79
C GLN A 124 32.77 4.96 15.74
N ILE A 125 32.96 6.19 15.27
CA ILE A 125 33.51 7.30 16.08
C ILE A 125 32.54 7.67 17.21
N ALA A 126 31.24 7.73 16.90
CA ALA A 126 30.21 8.03 17.88
C ALA A 126 30.20 7.03 19.04
N LYS A 127 30.35 5.73 18.73
CA LYS A 127 30.42 4.66 19.71
C LYS A 127 31.62 4.79 20.66
N LEU A 128 32.77 5.30 20.19
CA LEU A 128 33.97 5.47 21.02
C LEU A 128 33.81 6.47 22.17
N ARG A 129 32.96 7.49 22.00
CA ARG A 129 32.71 8.54 23.01
C ARG A 129 31.30 8.53 23.58
N GLY A 130 30.48 7.52 23.24
CA GLY A 130 29.11 7.42 23.71
C GLY A 130 28.21 8.57 23.26
N ILE A 131 28.48 9.14 22.08
CA ILE A 131 27.66 10.21 21.48
C ILE A 131 26.87 9.68 20.29
N THR A 132 26.03 10.52 19.69
CA THR A 132 25.28 10.14 18.48
C THR A 132 26.10 10.37 17.21
N ALA A 133 25.89 9.55 16.18
CA ALA A 133 26.53 9.72 14.86
C ALA A 133 26.26 11.12 14.28
N GLY A 134 25.04 11.65 14.47
CA GLY A 134 24.70 13.00 14.04
C GLY A 134 25.54 14.10 14.71
N ALA A 135 25.96 13.91 15.97
CA ALA A 135 26.87 14.84 16.64
C ALA A 135 28.27 14.82 16.02
N VAL A 136 28.78 13.63 15.65
CA VAL A 136 30.04 13.47 14.92
C VAL A 136 29.95 14.14 13.55
N THR A 137 28.87 13.88 12.79
CA THR A 137 28.65 14.52 11.48
C THR A 137 28.59 16.03 11.59
N HIS A 138 27.95 16.59 12.63
CA HIS A 138 27.92 18.02 12.86
C HIS A 138 29.31 18.58 13.18
N LEU A 139 30.05 17.97 14.10
CA LEU A 139 31.42 18.38 14.43
C LEU A 139 32.32 18.34 13.19
N ARG A 140 32.21 17.29 12.38
CA ARG A 140 32.94 17.12 11.13
C ARG A 140 32.70 18.30 10.17
N LYS A 141 31.45 18.73 10.03
CA LYS A 141 31.08 19.91 9.23
C LYS A 141 31.60 21.22 9.82
N VAL A 142 31.53 21.39 11.14
CA VAL A 142 32.04 22.58 11.85
C VAL A 142 33.55 22.72 11.65
N TYR A 143 34.28 21.61 11.63
CA TYR A 143 35.73 21.56 11.38
C TYR A 143 36.12 21.52 9.89
N GLY A 144 35.17 21.63 8.96
CA GLY A 144 35.46 21.62 7.52
C GLY A 144 36.03 20.30 6.99
N ILE A 145 35.78 19.17 7.68
CA ILE A 145 36.24 17.85 7.24
C ILE A 145 35.21 17.29 6.25
N GLU A 146 35.59 17.17 4.98
CA GLU A 146 34.70 16.66 3.95
C GLU A 146 34.34 15.18 4.15
N ALA A 147 33.17 14.78 3.64
CA ALA A 147 32.74 13.39 3.74
C ALA A 147 33.55 12.55 2.75
N ILE A 148 34.18 11.48 3.24
CA ILE A 148 34.90 10.55 2.36
C ILE A 148 33.87 9.68 1.63
N GLU A 149 33.91 9.66 0.30
CA GLU A 149 33.15 8.68 -0.48
C GLU A 149 33.70 7.28 -0.23
N ARG A 150 32.99 6.49 0.59
CA ARG A 150 33.33 5.08 0.82
C ARG A 150 32.45 4.22 -0.07
N ALA A 151 33.04 3.65 -1.12
CA ALA A 151 32.34 2.63 -1.90
C ALA A 151 32.20 1.37 -1.03
N VAL A 152 30.97 0.90 -0.85
CA VAL A 152 30.68 -0.35 -0.13
C VAL A 152 31.33 -1.55 -0.85
N VAL A 153 31.39 -1.51 -2.18
CA VAL A 153 32.11 -2.46 -3.03
C VAL A 153 32.94 -1.65 -4.03
N PRO A 154 34.28 -1.77 -4.02
CA PRO A 154 35.15 -1.16 -5.03
C PRO A 154 34.79 -1.60 -6.45
N LYS A 155 35.09 -0.76 -7.44
CA LYS A 155 34.72 -0.99 -8.85
C LYS A 155 35.34 -2.28 -9.39
N GLU A 156 36.61 -2.51 -9.12
CA GLU A 156 37.39 -3.64 -9.62
C GLU A 156 36.82 -4.95 -9.09
N ILE A 157 36.49 -4.98 -7.80
CA ILE A 157 35.87 -6.10 -7.12
C ILE A 157 34.46 -6.35 -7.68
N LEU A 158 33.67 -5.29 -7.87
CA LEU A 158 32.33 -5.44 -8.43
C LEU A 158 32.36 -6.01 -9.86
N ILE A 159 33.34 -5.60 -10.68
CA ILE A 159 33.54 -6.17 -12.02
C ILE A 159 33.91 -7.65 -11.91
N ASP A 160 34.84 -8.02 -11.02
CA ASP A 160 35.27 -9.41 -10.85
C ASP A 160 34.10 -10.33 -10.45
N LEU A 161 33.35 -9.95 -9.41
CA LEU A 161 32.21 -10.72 -8.91
C LEU A 161 31.08 -10.81 -9.94
N TYR A 162 30.74 -9.69 -10.59
CA TYR A 162 29.59 -9.64 -11.49
C TYR A 162 29.88 -10.20 -12.89
N VAL A 163 31.06 -9.91 -13.45
CA VAL A 163 31.41 -10.27 -14.83
C VAL A 163 32.11 -11.63 -14.90
N LYS A 164 33.12 -11.87 -14.06
CA LYS A 164 33.88 -13.13 -14.11
C LYS A 164 33.19 -14.24 -13.33
N GLN A 165 32.75 -13.95 -12.11
CA GLN A 165 32.11 -14.95 -11.24
C GLN A 165 30.60 -15.09 -11.48
N LYS A 166 30.01 -14.21 -12.30
CA LYS A 166 28.58 -14.20 -12.69
C LYS A 166 27.60 -14.18 -11.51
N MET A 167 28.02 -13.60 -10.38
CA MET A 167 27.14 -13.40 -9.24
C MET A 167 26.06 -12.35 -9.57
N THR A 168 24.89 -12.53 -8.96
CA THR A 168 23.76 -11.61 -9.06
C THR A 168 23.95 -10.39 -8.16
N ASP A 169 23.23 -9.29 -8.45
CA ASP A 169 23.22 -8.09 -7.59
C ASP A 169 22.84 -8.46 -6.13
N LYS A 170 22.02 -9.51 -5.93
CA LYS A 170 21.61 -10.03 -4.63
C LYS A 170 22.73 -10.78 -3.89
N GLU A 171 23.39 -11.73 -4.55
CA GLU A 171 24.46 -12.53 -3.92
C GLU A 171 25.64 -11.64 -3.50
N ILE A 172 25.99 -10.65 -4.34
CA ILE A 172 27.03 -9.67 -4.00
C ILE A 172 26.58 -8.82 -2.80
N ALA A 173 25.30 -8.45 -2.75
CA ALA A 173 24.76 -7.65 -1.65
C ALA A 173 24.81 -8.40 -0.32
N GLU A 174 24.49 -9.70 -0.32
CA GLU A 174 24.60 -10.57 0.86
C GLU A 174 26.07 -10.70 1.31
N GLN A 175 26.99 -10.93 0.38
CA GLN A 175 28.42 -11.06 0.69
C GLN A 175 29.01 -9.78 1.33
N TYR A 176 28.57 -8.61 0.89
CA TYR A 176 29.06 -7.31 1.40
C TYR A 176 28.13 -6.69 2.45
N ASN A 177 27.14 -7.46 2.94
CA ASN A 177 26.15 -7.03 3.93
C ASN A 177 25.55 -5.65 3.62
N CYS A 178 25.10 -5.48 2.37
CA CYS A 178 24.51 -4.24 1.90
C CYS A 178 23.18 -4.51 1.18
N ALA A 179 22.43 -3.45 0.88
CA ALA A 179 21.19 -3.62 0.13
C ALA A 179 21.48 -3.94 -1.35
N GLU A 180 20.68 -4.82 -1.96
CA GLU A 180 20.75 -5.13 -3.41
C GLU A 180 20.70 -3.86 -4.28
N LYS A 181 19.90 -2.86 -3.87
CA LYS A 181 19.83 -1.56 -4.53
C LYS A 181 21.15 -0.81 -4.54
N THR A 182 21.99 -0.99 -3.51
CA THR A 182 23.33 -0.40 -3.44
C THR A 182 24.23 -0.99 -4.52
N VAL A 183 24.27 -2.32 -4.64
CA VAL A 183 25.04 -3.01 -5.69
C VAL A 183 24.56 -2.62 -7.09
N CYS A 184 23.24 -2.62 -7.32
CA CYS A 184 22.67 -2.20 -8.61
C CYS A 184 23.03 -0.74 -8.96
N SER A 185 23.04 0.15 -7.98
CA SER A 185 23.43 1.56 -8.18
C SER A 185 24.92 1.70 -8.47
N LEU A 186 25.79 0.97 -7.75
CA LEU A 186 27.23 0.92 -8.03
C LEU A 186 27.49 0.37 -9.43
N ARG A 187 26.80 -0.70 -9.82
CA ARG A 187 26.90 -1.32 -11.13
C ARG A 187 26.58 -0.32 -12.26
N LYS A 188 25.47 0.43 -12.10
CA LYS A 188 25.10 1.52 -13.03
C LYS A 188 26.13 2.65 -13.05
N ARG A 189 26.57 3.12 -11.88
CA ARG A 189 27.58 4.18 -11.74
C ARG A 189 28.89 3.82 -12.44
N PHE A 190 29.29 2.55 -12.37
CA PHE A 190 30.51 2.05 -13.00
C PHE A 190 30.33 1.58 -14.45
N GLY A 191 29.13 1.71 -15.02
CA GLY A 191 28.85 1.35 -16.42
C GLY A 191 28.78 -0.15 -16.70
N ILE A 192 28.60 -0.99 -15.68
CA ILE A 192 28.52 -2.44 -15.84
C ILE A 192 27.09 -2.81 -16.26
N GLN A 193 26.95 -3.39 -17.46
CA GLN A 193 25.63 -3.77 -17.99
C GLN A 193 25.00 -4.89 -17.18
N ALA A 194 23.68 -4.85 -17.01
CA ALA A 194 22.96 -5.89 -16.29
C ALA A 194 22.96 -7.18 -17.11
N ASN A 195 23.34 -8.30 -16.48
CA ASN A 195 23.13 -9.64 -17.02
C ASN A 195 21.63 -9.95 -16.99
N ARG A 196 20.88 -9.45 -17.96
CA ARG A 196 19.46 -9.78 -18.10
C ARG A 196 19.38 -11.26 -18.44
N LYS A 197 18.95 -12.09 -17.50
CA LYS A 197 18.58 -13.49 -17.74
C LYS A 197 17.37 -13.49 -18.68
N ARG A 198 17.62 -13.47 -19.99
CA ARG A 198 16.56 -13.63 -21.00
C ARG A 198 16.11 -15.08 -20.89
N CYS A 199 14.80 -15.30 -20.72
CA CYS A 199 14.24 -16.63 -20.93
C CYS A 199 14.51 -17.01 -22.39
N SER A 200 15.37 -18.01 -22.59
CA SER A 200 15.85 -18.45 -23.90
C SER A 200 15.00 -19.58 -24.45
N LEU A 201 13.68 -19.37 -24.52
CA LEU A 201 12.80 -20.30 -25.21
C LEU A 201 12.79 -19.96 -26.71
N SER A 202 13.03 -20.96 -27.55
CA SER A 202 12.91 -20.82 -29.00
C SER A 202 11.44 -20.70 -29.42
N LYS A 203 11.19 -20.24 -30.66
CA LYS A 203 9.85 -20.16 -31.22
C LYS A 203 9.14 -21.52 -31.21
N GLU A 204 9.86 -22.57 -31.57
CA GLU A 204 9.37 -23.95 -31.65
C GLU A 204 8.97 -24.47 -30.26
N GLN A 205 9.78 -24.18 -29.23
CA GLN A 205 9.48 -24.57 -27.86
C GLN A 205 8.22 -23.88 -27.34
N VAL A 206 8.11 -22.56 -27.55
CA VAL A 206 6.90 -21.82 -27.13
C VAL A 206 5.67 -22.32 -27.89
N TYR A 207 5.79 -22.61 -29.18
CA TYR A 207 4.71 -23.15 -29.99
C TYR A 207 4.26 -24.54 -29.52
N ASN A 208 5.19 -25.49 -29.33
CA ASN A 208 4.87 -26.83 -28.83
C ASN A 208 4.18 -26.78 -27.46
N LEU A 209 4.69 -25.97 -26.52
CA LEU A 209 4.13 -25.89 -25.17
C LEU A 209 2.75 -25.21 -25.15
N TYR A 210 2.61 -24.10 -25.88
CA TYR A 210 1.40 -23.29 -25.84
C TYR A 210 0.30 -23.83 -26.75
N VAL A 211 0.63 -24.16 -28.01
CA VAL A 211 -0.32 -24.59 -29.04
C VAL A 211 -0.56 -26.10 -28.97
N GLU A 212 0.49 -26.92 -29.07
CA GLU A 212 0.33 -28.38 -29.18
C GLU A 212 -0.04 -29.03 -27.83
N LYS A 213 0.65 -28.65 -26.75
CA LYS A 213 0.40 -29.16 -25.39
C LYS A 213 -0.66 -28.40 -24.62
N GLY A 214 -1.17 -27.30 -25.17
CA GLY A 214 -2.27 -26.57 -24.59
C GLY A 214 -1.98 -25.81 -23.29
N LEU A 215 -0.71 -25.65 -22.88
CA LEU A 215 -0.36 -24.97 -21.62
C LEU A 215 -0.66 -23.46 -21.68
N SER A 216 -0.90 -22.87 -20.50
CA SER A 216 -1.04 -21.42 -20.32
C SER A 216 0.32 -20.75 -20.08
N ASP A 217 0.40 -19.44 -20.33
CA ASP A 217 1.63 -18.64 -20.10
C ASP A 217 2.15 -18.78 -18.66
N ASN A 218 1.26 -18.88 -17.67
CA ASN A 218 1.61 -19.13 -16.27
C ASN A 218 2.22 -20.52 -16.06
N GLN A 219 1.66 -21.56 -16.66
CA GLN A 219 2.18 -22.94 -16.52
C GLN A 219 3.55 -23.06 -17.17
N ILE A 220 3.74 -22.46 -18.34
CA ILE A 220 5.03 -22.40 -19.03
C ILE A 220 6.03 -21.60 -18.19
N ALA A 221 5.63 -20.46 -17.64
CA ALA A 221 6.50 -19.64 -16.81
C ALA A 221 7.00 -20.40 -15.57
N ASN A 222 6.12 -21.13 -14.89
CA ASN A 222 6.49 -21.97 -13.75
C ASN A 222 7.45 -23.10 -14.14
N LEU A 223 7.22 -23.75 -15.29
CA LEU A 223 8.08 -24.83 -15.79
C LEU A 223 9.53 -24.35 -16.04
N TYR A 224 9.69 -23.09 -16.46
CA TYR A 224 10.99 -22.51 -16.81
C TYR A 224 11.53 -21.51 -15.77
N GLY A 225 10.90 -21.43 -14.60
CA GLY A 225 11.33 -20.54 -13.52
C GLY A 225 11.37 -19.06 -13.94
N THR A 226 10.41 -18.62 -14.76
CA THR A 226 10.28 -17.24 -15.23
C THR A 226 8.92 -16.66 -14.90
N TYR A 227 8.65 -15.44 -15.37
CA TYR A 227 7.37 -14.76 -15.21
C TYR A 227 6.48 -14.98 -16.43
N SER A 228 5.17 -15.06 -16.19
CA SER A 228 4.15 -15.20 -17.24
C SER A 228 4.23 -14.10 -18.31
N ALA A 229 4.52 -12.86 -17.89
CA ALA A 229 4.74 -11.73 -18.79
C ALA A 229 5.91 -11.97 -19.76
N THR A 230 6.96 -12.69 -19.33
CA THR A 230 8.08 -13.07 -20.20
C THR A 230 7.61 -14.01 -21.31
N ILE A 231 6.76 -15.00 -20.98
CA ILE A 231 6.22 -15.95 -21.95
C ILE A 231 5.25 -15.25 -22.92
N SER A 232 4.38 -14.38 -22.43
CA SER A 232 3.49 -13.56 -23.29
C SER A 232 4.29 -12.72 -24.29
N SER A 233 5.34 -12.05 -23.82
CA SER A 233 6.23 -11.24 -24.67
C SER A 233 6.95 -12.08 -25.73
N LEU A 234 7.33 -13.32 -25.39
CA LEU A 234 7.94 -14.26 -26.33
C LEU A 234 6.94 -14.71 -27.40
N ARG A 235 5.70 -15.05 -27.01
CA ARG A 235 4.64 -15.41 -27.96
C ARG A 235 4.35 -14.29 -28.95
N GLU A 236 4.18 -13.06 -28.46
CA GLU A 236 3.95 -11.88 -29.29
C GLU A 236 5.09 -11.66 -30.29
N ARG A 237 6.34 -11.71 -29.82
CA ARG A 237 7.52 -11.59 -30.68
C ARG A 237 7.59 -12.68 -31.75
N TYR A 238 7.15 -13.88 -31.43
CA TYR A 238 7.16 -15.02 -32.36
C TYR A 238 5.91 -15.11 -33.24
N GLY A 239 4.94 -14.20 -33.07
CA GLY A 239 3.68 -14.19 -33.82
C GLY A 239 2.74 -15.33 -33.44
N ILE A 240 2.85 -15.89 -32.23
CA ILE A 240 1.98 -16.96 -31.74
C ILE A 240 0.72 -16.31 -31.18
N GLN A 241 -0.37 -16.42 -31.94
CA GLN A 241 -1.67 -15.87 -31.55
C GLN A 241 -2.12 -16.37 -30.19
N THR A 242 -2.74 -15.50 -29.41
CA THR A 242 -3.42 -15.89 -28.18
C THR A 242 -4.57 -16.85 -28.51
N LYS A 243 -4.77 -17.86 -27.68
CA LYS A 243 -5.98 -18.68 -27.77
C LYS A 243 -7.20 -17.77 -27.64
N GLU A 244 -8.11 -17.84 -28.60
CA GLU A 244 -9.41 -17.21 -28.49
C GLU A 244 -10.05 -17.69 -27.19
N VAL A 245 -10.45 -16.76 -26.33
CA VAL A 245 -11.12 -17.11 -25.09
C VAL A 245 -12.56 -17.44 -25.48
N ILE A 246 -13.18 -18.44 -24.85
CA ILE A 246 -14.58 -18.79 -25.14
C ILE A 246 -15.54 -17.58 -25.02
N THR A 247 -15.18 -16.58 -24.20
CA THR A 247 -15.87 -15.28 -24.14
C THR A 247 -15.94 -14.55 -25.47
N ASP A 248 -14.92 -14.68 -26.30
CA ASP A 248 -14.78 -13.99 -27.59
C ASP A 248 -15.78 -14.53 -28.61
N HIS A 249 -16.22 -15.79 -28.48
CA HIS A 249 -17.32 -16.35 -29.28
C HIS A 249 -18.70 -16.18 -28.62
N SER A 250 -18.76 -16.19 -27.28
CA SER A 250 -20.02 -16.15 -26.54
C SER A 250 -20.73 -14.80 -26.64
N LEU A 251 -19.98 -13.69 -26.60
CA LEU A 251 -20.55 -12.35 -26.70
C LEU A 251 -21.16 -12.09 -28.08
N PRO A 252 -20.45 -12.31 -29.21
CA PRO A 252 -21.06 -12.20 -30.54
C PRO A 252 -22.28 -13.11 -30.74
N TYR A 253 -22.23 -14.34 -30.19
CA TYR A 253 -23.36 -15.26 -30.27
C TYR A 253 -24.62 -14.70 -29.58
N VAL A 254 -24.49 -14.24 -28.33
CA VAL A 254 -25.60 -13.64 -27.57
C VAL A 254 -26.09 -12.35 -28.26
N TYR A 255 -25.17 -11.51 -28.74
CA TYR A 255 -25.51 -10.28 -29.47
C TYR A 255 -26.39 -10.59 -30.68
N ASN A 256 -26.01 -11.57 -31.51
CA ASN A 256 -26.75 -11.93 -32.71
C ASN A 256 -28.17 -12.43 -32.38
N ILE A 257 -28.34 -13.23 -31.33
CA ILE A 257 -29.67 -13.68 -30.89
C ILE A 257 -30.53 -12.49 -30.47
N LEU A 258 -29.98 -11.59 -29.64
CA LEU A 258 -30.73 -10.42 -29.14
C LEU A 258 -31.16 -9.48 -30.28
N VAL A 259 -30.31 -9.27 -31.29
CA VAL A 259 -30.67 -8.52 -32.50
C VAL A 259 -31.75 -9.23 -33.30
N GLN A 260 -31.66 -10.57 -33.48
CA GLN A 260 -32.68 -11.35 -34.18
C GLN A 260 -34.04 -11.34 -33.48
N LEU A 261 -34.06 -11.18 -32.15
CA LEU A 261 -35.27 -11.00 -31.36
C LEU A 261 -35.85 -9.57 -31.46
N GLY A 262 -35.18 -8.66 -32.17
CA GLY A 262 -35.65 -7.30 -32.44
C GLY A 262 -35.21 -6.24 -31.42
N PHE A 263 -34.25 -6.56 -30.53
CA PHE A 263 -33.72 -5.58 -29.59
C PHE A 263 -32.66 -4.69 -30.24
N GLN A 264 -32.64 -3.41 -29.87
CA GLN A 264 -31.48 -2.54 -30.08
C GLN A 264 -30.44 -2.88 -29.01
N VAL A 265 -29.27 -3.38 -29.41
CA VAL A 265 -28.24 -3.90 -28.50
C VAL A 265 -27.00 -2.99 -28.51
N GLU A 266 -26.63 -2.45 -27.36
CA GLU A 266 -25.38 -1.70 -27.18
C GLU A 266 -24.34 -2.55 -26.42
N ASN A 267 -23.12 -2.64 -26.94
CA ASN A 267 -22.01 -3.38 -26.32
C ASN A 267 -21.18 -2.48 -25.39
N MET A 268 -21.42 -2.62 -24.09
CA MET A 268 -20.84 -1.74 -23.08
C MET A 268 -19.36 -2.02 -22.80
N ARG A 269 -18.84 -3.19 -23.18
CA ARG A 269 -17.41 -3.51 -23.02
C ARG A 269 -16.50 -2.66 -23.89
N GLN A 270 -17.01 -2.14 -24.99
CA GLN A 270 -16.23 -1.29 -25.91
C GLN A 270 -16.08 0.14 -25.38
N HIS A 271 -16.96 0.57 -24.47
CA HIS A 271 -16.97 1.93 -23.94
C HIS A 271 -16.20 2.07 -22.62
N THR A 272 -16.34 1.16 -21.66
CA THR A 272 -15.61 1.26 -20.37
C THR A 272 -15.53 -0.08 -19.63
N HIS A 273 -14.33 -0.48 -19.18
CA HIS A 273 -14.11 -1.66 -18.33
C HIS A 273 -14.72 -1.56 -16.90
N MET A 274 -15.32 -0.42 -16.54
CA MET A 274 -15.90 -0.15 -15.23
C MET A 274 -17.36 -0.56 -15.09
N LEU A 275 -18.04 -0.91 -16.19
CA LEU A 275 -19.45 -1.30 -16.17
C LEU A 275 -19.61 -2.75 -15.70
N PHE A 276 -20.70 -2.99 -14.97
CA PHE A 276 -20.96 -4.27 -14.33
C PHE A 276 -21.79 -5.25 -15.17
N TYR A 277 -22.20 -4.84 -16.36
CA TYR A 277 -22.99 -5.58 -17.35
C TYR A 277 -22.35 -5.43 -18.75
N ASP A 278 -22.63 -6.39 -19.63
CA ASP A 278 -22.01 -6.51 -20.96
C ASP A 278 -22.85 -5.85 -22.06
N PHE A 279 -24.18 -6.00 -22.03
CA PHE A 279 -25.10 -5.41 -23.01
C PHE A 279 -26.17 -4.54 -22.36
N LEU A 280 -26.57 -3.49 -23.07
CA LEU A 280 -27.74 -2.68 -22.76
C LEU A 280 -28.75 -2.80 -23.91
N LEU A 281 -29.95 -3.30 -23.62
CA LEU A 281 -31.02 -3.43 -24.61
C LEU A 281 -32.00 -2.27 -24.53
N ASN A 282 -32.32 -1.68 -25.68
CA ASN A 282 -33.27 -0.57 -25.83
C ASN A 282 -33.00 0.58 -24.82
N GLY A 283 -31.73 0.79 -24.45
CA GLY A 283 -31.32 1.77 -23.43
C GLY A 283 -31.74 1.48 -21.99
N ARG A 284 -32.35 0.32 -21.68
CA ARG A 284 -32.96 0.05 -20.36
C ARG A 284 -32.57 -1.27 -19.71
N ILE A 285 -32.52 -2.37 -20.47
CA ILE A 285 -32.35 -3.72 -19.90
C ILE A 285 -30.86 -4.08 -19.88
N ARG A 286 -30.31 -4.30 -18.69
CA ARG A 286 -28.88 -4.60 -18.49
C ARG A 286 -28.66 -6.09 -18.44
N ILE A 287 -27.71 -6.59 -19.23
CA ILE A 287 -27.41 -8.02 -19.36
C ILE A 287 -25.95 -8.28 -19.00
N ASP A 288 -25.71 -9.21 -18.08
CA ASP A 288 -24.37 -9.74 -17.75
C ASP A 288 -24.21 -11.15 -18.35
N VAL A 289 -23.19 -11.35 -19.19
CA VAL A 289 -22.92 -12.61 -19.87
C VAL A 289 -21.84 -13.38 -19.13
N ARG A 290 -22.17 -14.61 -18.73
CA ARG A 290 -21.25 -15.50 -18.01
C ARG A 290 -20.95 -16.73 -18.84
N THR A 291 -19.67 -17.01 -19.04
CA THR A 291 -19.24 -18.17 -19.84
C THR A 291 -18.66 -19.26 -18.97
N SER A 292 -18.95 -20.52 -19.29
CA SER A 292 -18.28 -21.66 -18.69
C SER A 292 -17.56 -22.47 -19.75
N THR A 293 -16.26 -22.71 -19.54
CA THR A 293 -15.39 -23.40 -20.49
C THR A 293 -15.31 -24.90 -20.25
N THR A 294 -15.79 -25.40 -19.12
CA THR A 294 -15.51 -26.77 -18.67
C THR A 294 -16.81 -27.49 -18.36
N PHE A 295 -17.25 -28.31 -19.31
CA PHE A 295 -18.27 -29.32 -19.08
C PHE A 295 -17.59 -30.53 -18.40
N TYR A 296 -17.56 -30.54 -17.07
CA TYR A 296 -16.97 -31.60 -16.26
C TYR A 296 -18.04 -32.26 -15.39
N ASN A 297 -18.03 -33.59 -15.28
CA ASN A 297 -19.03 -34.37 -14.54
C ASN A 297 -20.48 -33.98 -14.87
N ASN A 298 -20.78 -33.80 -16.16
CA ASN A 298 -22.10 -33.36 -16.65
C ASN A 298 -22.60 -32.03 -16.06
N SER A 299 -21.68 -31.13 -15.71
CA SER A 299 -22.00 -29.83 -15.13
C SER A 299 -21.23 -28.68 -15.77
N LEU A 300 -21.91 -27.54 -15.89
CA LEU A 300 -21.34 -26.25 -16.28
C LEU A 300 -21.28 -25.36 -15.04
N ASN A 301 -20.13 -24.76 -14.78
CA ASN A 301 -19.90 -23.94 -13.60
C ASN A 301 -19.56 -22.50 -14.00
N PHE A 302 -20.37 -21.56 -13.55
CA PHE A 302 -20.23 -20.13 -13.81
C PHE A 302 -19.84 -19.42 -12.51
N LYS A 303 -18.64 -18.85 -12.47
CA LYS A 303 -18.11 -18.17 -11.28
C LYS A 303 -18.73 -16.77 -11.16
N LEU A 304 -19.23 -16.44 -9.97
CA LEU A 304 -19.72 -15.10 -9.63
C LEU A 304 -18.82 -14.35 -8.63
N LEU A 305 -17.96 -15.09 -7.91
CA LEU A 305 -16.98 -14.52 -6.98
C LEU A 305 -15.88 -13.73 -7.69
N ASP A 306 -15.43 -12.66 -7.03
CA ASP A 306 -14.22 -11.94 -7.42
C ASP A 306 -12.95 -12.79 -7.21
N LYS A 307 -11.86 -12.41 -7.89
CA LYS A 307 -10.55 -13.05 -7.72
C LYS A 307 -10.10 -12.94 -6.26
N ASP A 308 -9.42 -13.98 -5.80
CA ASP A 308 -8.74 -13.99 -4.51
C ASP A 308 -7.73 -12.84 -4.47
N ASN A 309 -7.63 -12.15 -3.32
CA ASN A 309 -6.75 -10.99 -3.08
C ASN A 309 -7.08 -9.72 -3.88
N SER A 310 -8.33 -9.56 -4.31
CA SER A 310 -8.76 -8.38 -5.06
C SER A 310 -8.88 -7.10 -4.24
N GLY A 311 -8.86 -7.18 -2.90
CA GLY A 311 -8.87 -6.02 -2.01
C GLY A 311 -10.18 -5.22 -2.00
N TYR A 312 -11.24 -5.70 -2.65
CA TYR A 312 -12.49 -4.98 -2.76
C TYR A 312 -13.26 -4.92 -1.44
N THR A 313 -13.91 -3.79 -1.20
CA THR A 313 -14.80 -3.55 -0.05
C THR A 313 -16.26 -3.72 -0.43
N GLU A 314 -17.11 -3.89 0.58
CA GLU A 314 -18.56 -3.95 0.43
C GLU A 314 -19.14 -2.59 0.00
N SER A 315 -20.14 -2.63 -0.88
CA SER A 315 -20.83 -1.45 -1.44
C SER A 315 -22.17 -1.86 -2.07
N ASP A 316 -22.97 -0.90 -2.53
CA ASP A 316 -24.26 -1.17 -3.17
C ASP A 316 -24.15 -2.11 -4.39
N VAL A 317 -23.03 -2.08 -5.09
CA VAL A 317 -22.74 -2.92 -6.27
C VAL A 317 -21.92 -4.16 -5.97
N ARG A 318 -21.50 -4.36 -4.70
CA ARG A 318 -20.59 -5.45 -4.32
C ARG A 318 -20.86 -5.97 -2.91
N LEU A 319 -21.25 -7.23 -2.81
CA LEU A 319 -21.60 -7.90 -1.55
C LEU A 319 -20.42 -8.71 -1.02
N ARG A 320 -20.29 -8.77 0.32
CA ARG A 320 -19.43 -9.74 0.98
C ARG A 320 -20.24 -11.00 1.30
N VAL A 321 -19.74 -12.17 0.93
CA VAL A 321 -20.37 -13.46 1.25
C VAL A 321 -19.73 -14.08 2.49
N ASP A 322 -20.38 -15.09 3.08
CA ASP A 322 -19.96 -15.76 4.32
C ASP A 322 -18.51 -16.28 4.30
N SER A 323 -17.98 -16.60 3.11
CA SER A 323 -16.59 -17.00 2.93
C SER A 323 -15.57 -15.85 3.10
N GLY A 324 -16.03 -14.63 3.41
CA GLY A 324 -15.21 -13.42 3.50
C GLY A 324 -14.83 -12.81 2.14
N ARG A 325 -15.14 -13.50 1.04
CA ARG A 325 -14.90 -13.05 -0.33
C ARG A 325 -15.95 -12.04 -0.77
N THR A 326 -15.63 -11.27 -1.79
CA THR A 326 -16.55 -10.31 -2.42
C THR A 326 -17.06 -10.81 -3.75
N LYS A 327 -18.24 -10.31 -4.14
CA LYS A 327 -18.85 -10.52 -5.45
C LYS A 327 -19.71 -9.34 -5.85
N ARG A 328 -20.03 -9.23 -7.15
CA ARG A 328 -20.99 -8.23 -7.63
C ARG A 328 -22.39 -8.47 -7.06
N ASN A 329 -23.09 -7.40 -6.71
CA ASN A 329 -24.51 -7.43 -6.41
C ASN A 329 -25.29 -7.51 -7.73
N ILE A 330 -25.56 -8.73 -8.20
CA ILE A 330 -26.17 -8.99 -9.51
C ILE A 330 -27.51 -8.26 -9.66
N ARG A 331 -28.34 -8.24 -8.61
CA ARG A 331 -29.65 -7.57 -8.63
C ARG A 331 -29.55 -6.07 -8.87
N ASN A 332 -28.51 -5.42 -8.34
CA ASN A 332 -28.29 -3.99 -8.53
C ASN A 332 -27.57 -3.67 -9.85
N THR A 333 -26.80 -4.63 -10.37
CA THR A 333 -25.88 -4.40 -11.50
C THR A 333 -26.44 -4.83 -12.86
N CYS A 334 -27.33 -5.83 -12.91
CA CYS A 334 -28.00 -6.25 -14.13
C CYS A 334 -29.43 -6.78 -13.89
N ASP A 335 -30.22 -6.81 -14.96
CA ASP A 335 -31.61 -7.30 -14.94
C ASP A 335 -31.67 -8.78 -15.32
N PHE A 336 -30.75 -9.22 -16.19
CA PHE A 336 -30.59 -10.62 -16.59
C PHE A 336 -29.12 -11.06 -16.55
N VAL A 337 -28.91 -12.32 -16.17
CA VAL A 337 -27.66 -13.05 -16.36
C VAL A 337 -27.87 -14.09 -17.45
N ILE A 338 -27.07 -14.01 -18.52
CA ILE A 338 -27.07 -15.01 -19.58
C ILE A 338 -25.85 -15.91 -19.40
N CYS A 339 -26.10 -17.15 -18.99
CA CYS A 339 -25.08 -18.16 -18.88
C CYS A 339 -24.89 -18.86 -20.23
N VAL A 340 -23.70 -18.79 -20.81
CA VAL A 340 -23.33 -19.47 -22.07
C VAL A 340 -22.37 -20.61 -21.76
N GLY A 341 -22.83 -21.84 -21.94
CA GLY A 341 -22.02 -23.05 -21.79
C GLY A 341 -21.84 -23.78 -23.10
N TYR A 342 -20.65 -24.33 -23.33
CA TYR A 342 -20.37 -25.12 -24.53
C TYR A 342 -20.49 -26.61 -24.24
N ILE A 343 -21.36 -27.30 -24.96
CA ILE A 343 -21.56 -28.74 -24.87
C ILE A 343 -21.28 -29.35 -26.24
N LYS A 344 -20.30 -30.27 -26.32
CA LYS A 344 -19.83 -30.86 -27.59
C LYS A 344 -19.51 -29.78 -28.66
N GLY A 345 -18.93 -28.65 -28.24
CA GLY A 345 -18.56 -27.54 -29.11
C GLY A 345 -19.71 -26.61 -29.53
N LYS A 346 -20.94 -26.86 -29.10
CA LYS A 346 -22.10 -26.00 -29.40
C LYS A 346 -22.47 -25.12 -28.20
N PRO A 347 -22.77 -23.82 -28.40
CA PRO A 347 -23.22 -22.95 -27.32
C PRO A 347 -24.66 -23.29 -26.92
N HIS A 348 -24.91 -23.28 -25.62
CA HIS A 348 -26.22 -23.39 -25.00
C HIS A 348 -26.38 -22.26 -24.00
N CYS A 349 -27.55 -21.63 -23.97
CA CYS A 349 -27.83 -20.46 -23.16
C CYS A 349 -28.86 -20.73 -22.08
N TRP A 350 -28.67 -20.08 -20.94
CA TRP A 350 -29.65 -19.99 -19.87
C TRP A 350 -29.89 -18.52 -19.53
N VAL A 351 -31.11 -18.05 -19.77
CA VAL A 351 -31.51 -16.65 -19.59
C VAL A 351 -32.19 -16.50 -18.24
N ILE A 352 -31.47 -16.00 -17.25
CA ILE A 352 -31.91 -16.00 -15.84
C ILE A 352 -32.17 -14.56 -15.39
N PRO A 353 -33.41 -14.20 -15.00
CA PRO A 353 -33.69 -12.93 -14.35
C PRO A 353 -32.86 -12.78 -13.06
N SER A 354 -32.22 -11.64 -12.84
CA SER A 354 -31.36 -11.42 -11.66
C SER A 354 -32.12 -11.57 -10.34
N ARG A 355 -33.42 -11.26 -10.33
CA ARG A 355 -34.34 -11.46 -9.19
C ARG A 355 -34.49 -12.92 -8.77
N ASP A 356 -34.34 -13.87 -9.69
CA ASP A 356 -34.51 -15.30 -9.42
C ASP A 356 -33.24 -15.95 -8.84
N LEU A 357 -32.13 -15.21 -8.84
CA LEU A 357 -30.87 -15.58 -8.21
C LEU A 357 -30.88 -15.18 -6.73
N LYS A 358 -30.32 -16.06 -5.89
CA LYS A 358 -30.11 -15.75 -4.47
C LYS A 358 -29.01 -14.70 -4.31
N GLU A 359 -29.16 -13.81 -3.33
CA GLU A 359 -28.23 -12.71 -3.09
C GLU A 359 -26.84 -13.15 -2.64
N ASP A 360 -26.72 -14.29 -1.97
CA ASP A 360 -25.48 -14.88 -1.44
C ASP A 360 -24.80 -15.86 -2.43
N LEU A 361 -25.42 -16.11 -3.59
CA LEU A 361 -24.97 -17.13 -4.54
C LEU A 361 -23.53 -16.90 -5.03
N GLN A 362 -22.62 -17.84 -4.76
CA GLN A 362 -21.19 -17.72 -5.11
C GLN A 362 -20.87 -18.17 -6.56
N GLY A 363 -21.76 -18.97 -7.15
CA GLY A 363 -21.64 -19.46 -8.51
C GLY A 363 -22.94 -20.13 -8.98
N ILE A 364 -23.09 -20.24 -10.30
CA ILE A 364 -24.22 -20.96 -10.91
C ILE A 364 -23.68 -22.29 -11.43
N THR A 365 -24.26 -23.40 -10.99
CA THR A 365 -23.95 -24.73 -11.52
C THR A 365 -25.18 -25.26 -12.24
N ILE A 366 -25.03 -25.53 -13.53
CA ILE A 366 -26.08 -26.05 -14.40
C ILE A 366 -25.75 -27.49 -14.78
N ARG A 367 -26.73 -28.39 -14.71
CA ARG A 367 -26.58 -29.80 -15.11
C ARG A 367 -27.57 -30.10 -16.24
N PRO A 368 -27.19 -29.85 -17.51
CA PRO A 368 -28.10 -29.85 -18.65
C PRO A 368 -28.85 -31.18 -18.85
N TYR A 369 -28.21 -32.30 -18.51
CA TYR A 369 -28.78 -33.64 -18.66
C TYR A 369 -29.51 -34.15 -17.40
N SER A 370 -29.64 -33.33 -16.36
CA SER A 370 -30.32 -33.71 -15.13
C SER A 370 -31.66 -33.03 -15.04
N ASN A 371 -32.75 -33.80 -14.99
CA ASN A 371 -34.11 -33.29 -14.81
C ASN A 371 -34.31 -32.55 -13.47
N ARG A 372 -33.35 -32.67 -12.53
CA ARG A 372 -33.38 -32.00 -11.22
C ARG A 372 -32.64 -30.66 -11.20
N SER A 373 -32.07 -30.20 -12.31
CA SER A 373 -31.34 -28.92 -12.31
C SER A 373 -32.32 -27.75 -12.22
N LYS A 374 -32.19 -26.95 -11.15
CA LYS A 374 -33.01 -25.75 -10.90
C LYS A 374 -33.07 -24.80 -12.10
N TYR A 375 -31.99 -24.73 -12.88
CA TYR A 375 -31.86 -23.76 -13.97
C TYR A 375 -32.37 -24.25 -15.32
N ASN A 376 -32.85 -25.49 -15.43
CA ASN A 376 -33.34 -26.02 -16.72
C ASN A 376 -34.52 -25.21 -17.28
N PHE A 377 -35.36 -24.65 -16.41
CA PHE A 377 -36.46 -23.77 -16.83
C PHE A 377 -35.99 -22.53 -17.62
N TYR A 378 -34.77 -22.08 -17.38
CA TYR A 378 -34.19 -20.91 -18.05
C TYR A 378 -33.44 -21.26 -19.35
N ALA A 379 -33.39 -22.54 -19.73
CA ALA A 379 -32.70 -22.99 -20.94
C ALA A 379 -33.37 -22.38 -22.18
N GLU A 380 -32.60 -21.63 -22.97
CA GLU A 380 -33.06 -20.88 -24.15
C GLU A 380 -34.31 -20.00 -23.89
N ALA A 381 -34.52 -19.57 -22.64
CA ALA A 381 -35.70 -18.82 -22.20
C ALA A 381 -35.63 -17.33 -22.59
N TRP A 382 -35.28 -17.05 -23.84
CA TRP A 382 -35.13 -15.70 -24.40
C TRP A 382 -36.41 -14.87 -24.31
N SER A 383 -37.58 -15.51 -24.34
CA SER A 383 -38.89 -14.89 -24.18
C SER A 383 -39.13 -14.24 -22.81
N LEU A 384 -38.26 -14.51 -21.82
CA LEU A 384 -38.33 -13.83 -20.53
C LEU A 384 -37.87 -12.37 -20.60
N ILE A 385 -37.09 -12.00 -21.60
CA ILE A 385 -36.65 -10.62 -21.86
C ILE A 385 -37.80 -9.91 -22.59
N LYS A 386 -38.31 -8.83 -22.00
CA LYS A 386 -39.46 -8.06 -22.51
C LYS A 386 -39.13 -6.59 -22.67
#